data_AF-A0A291M5P5-F1
#
_entry.id   AF-A0A291M5P5-F1
#
_cell.length_a   1.000
_cell.length_b   1.000
_cell.length_c   1.000
_cell.angle_alpha   90.00
_cell.angle_beta   90.00
_cell.angle_gamma   90.00
#
_symmetry.space_group_name_H-M   'P 1'
#
loop_
_entity.id
_entity.type
_entity.pdbx_description
1 polymer ?
#
loop_
_entity_poly.entity_id
_entity_poly.type
_entity_poly.pdbx_seq_one_letter_code
_entity_poly.pdbx_strand_id
1 'polypeptide(L)'
;MFSGLIPFNSELGLDRGCEVRDVEYVKNLLESEYETEREHERPYPSLDTVVHEQEFSFEDGVVAGEVPFGSENRDGHQYLSFKSGDKSIYTHRFIVSYALGKWMPRECDVDHINHNPTDNRPSNLRIVTPRDNAGNRRKALLSELVDLDAVKEKQRDPSPAVVVVTDPEPHPKVLTSSGLNSEVRYTGETKPADHAGPYGGMWYKTNLESWHLLFEPPAELRR
;
A
#
# COMPACT_ATOMS: atom_id res chain seq x y z
N MET A 1 -16.11 57.48 -9.70
CA MET A 1 -15.33 57.42 -10.95
C MET A 1 -13.87 57.33 -10.60
N PHE A 2 -13.08 56.64 -11.44
CA PHE A 2 -11.69 56.17 -11.26
C PHE A 2 -11.61 54.85 -10.47
N SER A 3 -11.71 53.68 -11.09
CA SER A 3 -10.83 53.04 -12.11
C SER A 3 -9.36 53.03 -11.71
N GLY A 4 -8.90 51.88 -11.22
CA GLY A 4 -7.50 51.48 -11.12
C GLY A 4 -7.40 49.98 -11.39
N LEU A 5 -6.78 49.65 -12.52
CA LEU A 5 -6.58 48.32 -13.09
C LEU A 5 -5.55 47.47 -12.31
N ILE A 6 -5.60 46.17 -12.61
CA ILE A 6 -4.99 44.97 -12.01
C ILE A 6 -3.46 44.89 -12.31
N PRO A 7 -2.69 44.03 -11.61
CA PRO A 7 -2.35 42.70 -12.19
C PRO A 7 -2.49 41.57 -11.14
N PHE A 8 -3.28 40.52 -11.32
CA PHE A 8 -3.04 39.33 -12.14
C PHE A 8 -1.58 38.85 -12.10
N ASN A 9 -1.16 38.37 -10.93
CA ASN A 9 -0.08 37.41 -10.85
C ASN A 9 -0.64 36.02 -11.17
N SER A 10 -0.70 35.72 -12.46
CA SER A 10 -0.60 34.36 -12.98
C SER A 10 0.88 34.04 -13.15
N GLU A 11 1.43 33.15 -12.33
CA GLU A 11 2.35 32.08 -12.75
C GLU A 11 2.98 31.39 -11.53
N LEU A 12 3.30 30.11 -11.77
CA LEU A 12 4.16 29.20 -11.00
C LEU A 12 3.46 28.22 -10.05
N GLY A 13 3.43 26.96 -10.49
CA GLY A 13 3.51 25.82 -9.57
C GLY A 13 2.59 24.66 -9.90
N LEU A 14 2.87 23.96 -11.00
CA LEU A 14 2.34 22.63 -11.29
C LEU A 14 2.52 21.69 -10.08
N ASP A 15 1.40 21.37 -9.43
CA ASP A 15 0.93 20.03 -9.06
C ASP A 15 1.97 19.01 -8.53
N ARG A 16 2.84 19.45 -7.60
CA ARG A 16 3.74 18.59 -6.79
C ARG A 16 3.50 18.70 -5.28
N GLY A 17 2.37 19.30 -4.89
CA GLY A 17 2.05 19.58 -3.48
C GLY A 17 1.16 18.55 -2.79
N CYS A 18 0.70 17.53 -3.51
CA CYS A 18 -0.35 16.65 -3.04
C CYS A 18 0.18 15.46 -2.22
N GLU A 19 1.21 14.77 -2.72
CA GLU A 19 1.72 13.52 -2.11
C GLU A 19 2.63 13.78 -0.89
N VAL A 20 3.41 14.87 -0.88
CA VAL A 20 4.26 15.26 0.26
C VAL A 20 3.44 15.61 1.52
N ARG A 21 2.20 16.10 1.34
CA ARG A 21 1.32 16.48 2.45
C ARG A 21 0.79 15.27 3.20
N ASP A 22 0.49 14.17 2.50
CA ASP A 22 -0.20 13.04 3.09
C ASP A 22 0.75 12.16 3.94
N VAL A 23 2.03 12.04 3.53
CA VAL A 23 3.05 11.40 4.38
C VAL A 23 3.34 12.23 5.63
N GLU A 24 3.56 13.53 5.47
CA GLU A 24 3.84 14.40 6.61
C GLU A 24 2.66 14.46 7.58
N TYR A 25 1.44 14.41 7.04
CA TYR A 25 0.22 14.24 7.83
C TYR A 25 0.25 12.97 8.68
N VAL A 26 0.53 11.80 8.09
CA VAL A 26 0.57 10.53 8.84
C VAL A 26 1.63 10.56 9.93
N LYS A 27 2.81 11.16 9.69
CA LYS A 27 3.84 11.30 10.73
C LYS A 27 3.36 12.17 11.88
N ASN A 28 2.91 13.38 11.56
CA ASN A 28 2.42 14.33 12.56
C ASN A 28 1.27 13.72 13.38
N LEU A 29 0.40 12.95 12.72
CA LEU A 29 -0.68 12.22 13.39
C LEU A 29 -0.13 11.13 14.31
N LEU A 30 0.87 10.36 13.90
CA LEU A 30 1.46 9.31 14.76
C LEU A 30 2.24 9.88 15.95
N GLU A 31 2.78 11.08 15.83
CA GLU A 31 3.47 11.83 16.89
C GLU A 31 2.52 12.53 17.87
N SER A 32 1.27 12.79 17.45
CA SER A 32 0.26 13.40 18.31
C SER A 32 -0.53 12.37 19.14
N GLU A 33 -1.37 12.87 20.05
CA GLU A 33 -2.49 12.09 20.54
C GLU A 33 -3.54 11.96 19.43
N TYR A 34 -4.13 10.77 19.30
CA TYR A 34 -5.11 10.48 18.26
C TYR A 34 -6.10 9.43 18.73
N GLU A 35 -7.28 9.45 18.12
CA GLU A 35 -8.32 8.46 18.37
C GLU A 35 -8.07 7.18 17.58
N THR A 36 -8.35 6.04 18.21
CA THR A 36 -8.16 4.70 17.63
C THR A 36 -9.50 4.06 17.20
N GLU A 37 -10.59 4.76 17.49
CA GLU A 37 -11.98 4.34 17.30
C GLU A 37 -12.88 5.57 17.16
N ARG A 38 -14.09 5.37 16.65
CA ARG A 38 -15.13 6.41 16.62
C ARG A 38 -16.05 6.28 17.83
N GLU A 39 -16.78 7.34 18.18
CA GLU A 39 -17.71 7.38 19.32
C GLU A 39 -18.73 6.21 19.37
N HIS A 40 -19.14 5.69 18.23
CA HIS A 40 -20.09 4.57 18.12
C HIS A 40 -19.44 3.19 17.92
N GLU A 41 -18.12 3.14 17.78
CA GLU A 41 -17.40 1.88 17.63
C GLU A 41 -17.12 1.29 19.02
N ARG A 42 -17.18 -0.03 19.14
CA ARG A 42 -16.73 -0.68 20.38
C ARG A 42 -15.24 -0.47 20.53
N PRO A 43 -14.73 -0.18 21.73
CA PRO A 43 -13.33 0.12 21.92
C PRO A 43 -12.44 -1.08 21.60
N TYR A 44 -11.20 -0.85 21.16
CA TYR A 44 -10.24 -1.96 21.12
C TYR A 44 -9.85 -2.37 22.55
N PRO A 45 -9.67 -3.68 22.84
CA PRO A 45 -8.96 -4.08 24.05
C PRO A 45 -7.57 -3.41 24.07
N SER A 46 -6.98 -3.22 25.24
CA SER A 46 -5.62 -2.66 25.30
C SER A 46 -4.66 -3.53 24.50
N LEU A 47 -3.72 -2.90 23.81
CA LEU A 47 -2.79 -3.64 22.95
C LEU A 47 -1.99 -4.66 23.78
N ASP A 48 -1.58 -4.28 24.99
CA ASP A 48 -0.92 -5.20 25.93
C ASP A 48 -1.78 -6.43 26.22
N THR A 49 -3.08 -6.27 26.50
CA THR A 49 -3.97 -7.41 26.73
C THR A 49 -3.98 -8.36 25.53
N VAL A 50 -4.14 -7.82 24.31
CA VAL A 50 -4.13 -8.66 23.10
C VAL A 50 -2.79 -9.39 22.94
N VAL A 51 -1.66 -8.70 23.14
CA VAL A 51 -0.32 -9.30 23.03
C VAL A 51 -0.10 -10.42 24.04
N HIS A 52 -0.68 -10.33 25.24
CA HIS A 52 -0.55 -11.37 26.26
C HIS A 52 -1.51 -12.54 26.06
N GLU A 53 -2.72 -12.28 25.55
CA GLU A 53 -3.76 -13.31 25.35
C GLU A 53 -3.56 -14.10 24.06
N GLN A 54 -3.00 -13.44 23.04
CA GLN A 54 -2.98 -13.96 21.68
C GLN A 54 -1.60 -14.51 21.34
N GLU A 55 -1.55 -15.74 20.83
CA GLU A 55 -0.36 -16.28 20.20
C GLU A 55 -0.24 -15.74 18.76
N PHE A 56 0.92 -15.24 18.37
CA PHE A 56 1.20 -14.71 17.02
C PHE A 56 2.69 -14.76 16.68
N SER A 57 2.99 -14.76 15.38
CA SER A 57 4.33 -14.53 14.82
C SER A 57 4.35 -13.17 14.15
N PHE A 58 5.11 -12.22 14.72
CA PHE A 58 5.24 -10.89 14.14
C PHE A 58 5.96 -10.92 12.78
N GLU A 59 7.04 -11.70 12.67
CA GLU A 59 7.85 -11.79 11.45
C GLU A 59 7.05 -12.36 10.28
N ASP A 60 6.26 -13.40 10.55
CA ASP A 60 5.40 -14.02 9.53
C ASP A 60 4.08 -13.27 9.34
N GLY A 61 3.74 -12.35 10.25
CA GLY A 61 2.47 -11.62 10.23
C GLY A 61 1.24 -12.50 10.53
N VAL A 62 1.41 -13.62 11.21
CA VAL A 62 0.35 -14.61 11.45
C VAL A 62 -0.14 -14.51 12.88
N VAL A 63 -1.46 -14.52 13.08
CA VAL A 63 -2.08 -14.58 14.41
C VAL A 63 -2.85 -15.88 14.58
N ALA A 64 -2.68 -16.57 15.71
CA ALA A 64 -3.34 -17.84 15.95
C ALA A 64 -4.87 -17.69 15.96
N GLY A 65 -5.56 -18.55 15.19
CA GLY A 65 -7.02 -18.52 15.08
C GLY A 65 -7.56 -17.41 14.17
N GLU A 66 -6.72 -16.80 13.33
CA GLU A 66 -7.20 -15.90 12.29
C GLU A 66 -8.03 -16.65 11.24
N VAL A 67 -9.07 -15.97 10.75
CA VAL A 67 -10.01 -16.47 9.76
C VAL A 67 -10.26 -15.40 8.69
N PRO A 68 -10.59 -15.81 7.44
CA PRO A 68 -11.04 -14.89 6.41
C PRO A 68 -12.26 -14.08 6.84
N PHE A 69 -12.25 -12.78 6.54
CA PHE A 69 -13.28 -11.82 6.93
C PHE A 69 -13.55 -10.78 5.83
N GLY A 70 -14.83 -10.47 5.63
CA GLY A 70 -15.29 -9.52 4.63
C GLY A 70 -15.54 -10.15 3.25
N SER A 71 -15.63 -9.32 2.22
CA SER A 71 -15.76 -9.78 0.83
C SER A 71 -14.39 -10.11 0.24
N GLU A 72 -14.36 -11.08 -0.66
CA GLU A 72 -13.18 -11.32 -1.51
C GLU A 72 -12.82 -10.05 -2.31
N ASN A 73 -11.53 -9.81 -2.45
CA ASN A 73 -11.01 -8.85 -3.40
C ASN A 73 -11.11 -9.43 -4.83
N ARG A 74 -10.58 -8.70 -5.80
CA ARG A 74 -10.63 -9.08 -7.22
C ARG A 74 -9.91 -10.40 -7.52
N ASP A 75 -8.92 -10.72 -6.69
CA ASP A 75 -8.05 -11.89 -6.79
C ASP A 75 -8.56 -13.08 -5.98
N GLY A 76 -9.76 -12.96 -5.36
CA GLY A 76 -10.35 -14.02 -4.54
C GLY A 76 -9.82 -14.10 -3.11
N HIS A 77 -9.09 -13.08 -2.65
CA HIS A 77 -8.52 -13.03 -1.31
C HIS A 77 -9.37 -12.18 -0.35
N GLN A 78 -9.52 -12.63 0.89
CA GLN A 78 -10.18 -11.89 1.96
C GLN A 78 -9.15 -11.39 2.97
N TYR A 79 -9.50 -10.34 3.71
CA TYR A 79 -8.69 -9.94 4.86
C TYR A 79 -8.76 -11.01 5.95
N LEU A 80 -7.67 -11.19 6.68
CA LEU A 80 -7.65 -12.04 7.86
C LEU A 80 -8.01 -11.24 9.11
N SER A 81 -8.76 -11.86 10.01
CA SER A 81 -9.10 -11.31 11.32
C SER A 81 -9.15 -12.40 12.38
N PHE A 82 -8.88 -12.04 13.62
CA PHE A 82 -8.98 -12.93 14.77
C PHE A 82 -9.86 -12.31 15.86
N LYS A 83 -10.29 -13.11 16.83
CA LYS A 83 -11.08 -12.63 17.97
C LYS A 83 -10.21 -12.42 19.19
N SER A 84 -10.35 -11.27 19.83
CA SER A 84 -9.87 -11.03 21.19
C SER A 84 -11.05 -10.52 22.01
N GLY A 85 -11.45 -11.28 23.03
CA GLY A 85 -12.70 -11.06 23.75
C GLY A 85 -13.92 -11.10 22.83
N ASP A 86 -14.73 -10.04 22.84
CA ASP A 86 -15.93 -9.88 22.02
C ASP A 86 -15.68 -9.11 20.71
N LYS A 87 -14.43 -8.74 20.42
CA LYS A 87 -14.06 -7.93 19.26
C LYS A 87 -13.32 -8.75 18.20
N SER A 88 -13.69 -8.50 16.95
CA SER A 88 -12.96 -9.00 15.78
C SER A 88 -11.92 -7.96 15.36
N ILE A 89 -10.66 -8.35 15.27
CA ILE A 89 -9.53 -7.48 14.96
C ILE A 89 -8.87 -7.96 13.66
N TYR A 90 -8.68 -7.07 12.71
CA TYR A 90 -7.95 -7.38 11.48
C TYR A 90 -6.48 -7.66 11.77
N THR A 91 -5.95 -8.76 11.24
CA THR A 91 -4.56 -9.20 11.46
C THR A 91 -3.58 -8.10 11.08
N HIS A 92 -3.69 -7.53 9.88
CA HIS A 92 -2.79 -6.46 9.43
C HIS A 92 -2.81 -5.22 10.35
N ARG A 93 -3.96 -4.86 10.93
CA ARG A 93 -4.04 -3.72 11.87
C ARG A 93 -3.35 -4.05 13.18
N PHE A 94 -3.51 -5.26 13.68
CA PHE A 94 -2.82 -5.72 14.88
C PHE A 94 -1.30 -5.74 14.68
N ILE A 95 -0.80 -6.34 13.60
CA ILE A 95 0.64 -6.41 13.30
C ILE A 95 1.25 -5.01 13.26
N VAL A 96 0.64 -4.06 12.56
CA VAL A 96 1.18 -2.69 12.52
C VAL A 96 1.06 -1.98 13.88
N SER A 97 -0.03 -2.18 14.60
CA SER A 97 -0.20 -1.57 15.93
C SER A 97 0.81 -2.10 16.94
N TYR A 98 1.11 -3.40 16.89
CA TYR A 98 2.17 -4.03 17.68
C TYR A 98 3.53 -3.39 17.37
N ALA A 99 3.83 -3.21 16.08
CA ALA A 99 5.02 -2.52 15.60
C ALA A 99 5.17 -1.08 16.14
N LEU A 100 4.05 -0.35 16.23
CA LEU A 100 3.98 1.01 16.79
C LEU A 100 3.99 1.05 18.33
N GLY A 101 3.81 -0.10 19.00
CA GLY A 101 3.59 -0.15 20.45
C GLY A 101 2.29 0.50 20.93
N LYS A 102 1.40 0.87 20.00
CA LYS A 102 0.07 1.44 20.28
C LYS A 102 -0.87 1.18 19.10
N TRP A 103 -2.17 1.20 19.36
CA TRP A 103 -3.17 1.08 18.28
C TRP A 103 -2.97 2.14 17.21
N MET A 104 -3.09 1.73 15.94
CA MET A 104 -3.03 2.63 14.79
C MET A 104 -4.17 3.67 14.83
N PRO A 105 -3.93 4.92 14.37
CA PRO A 105 -4.98 5.92 14.23
C PRO A 105 -6.17 5.41 13.43
N ARG A 106 -7.37 5.78 13.85
CA ARG A 106 -8.62 5.38 13.17
C ARG A 106 -8.73 5.94 11.76
N GLU A 107 -8.11 7.11 11.53
CA GLU A 107 -8.11 7.82 10.26
C GLU A 107 -7.14 7.24 9.23
N CYS A 108 -6.24 6.35 9.64
CA CYS A 108 -5.30 5.68 8.74
C CYS A 108 -5.78 4.28 8.34
N ASP A 109 -5.40 3.91 7.13
CA ASP A 109 -5.56 2.56 6.59
C ASP A 109 -4.22 1.84 6.53
N VAL A 110 -4.29 0.51 6.49
CA VAL A 110 -3.14 -0.34 6.16
C VAL A 110 -3.29 -0.80 4.73
N ASP A 111 -2.26 -0.59 3.94
CA ASP A 111 -2.21 -1.03 2.55
C ASP A 111 -1.16 -2.13 2.40
N HIS A 112 -1.53 -3.17 1.66
CA HIS A 112 -0.69 -4.31 1.33
C HIS A 112 0.08 -4.00 0.05
N ILE A 113 1.40 -3.95 0.12
CA ILE A 113 2.27 -3.56 -1.00
C ILE A 113 2.11 -4.52 -2.17
N ASN A 114 1.99 -5.82 -1.91
CA ASN A 114 1.75 -6.85 -2.93
C ASN A 114 0.26 -7.06 -3.29
N HIS A 115 -0.65 -6.24 -2.75
CA HIS A 115 -2.10 -6.33 -2.93
C HIS A 115 -2.76 -7.66 -2.46
N ASN A 116 -2.01 -8.50 -1.75
CA ASN A 116 -2.54 -9.71 -1.15
C ASN A 116 -2.93 -9.45 0.33
N PRO A 117 -4.23 -9.41 0.67
CA PRO A 117 -4.71 -9.14 2.02
C PRO A 117 -4.45 -10.28 3.02
N THR A 118 -4.00 -11.46 2.56
CA THR A 118 -3.59 -12.57 3.43
C THR A 118 -2.11 -12.50 3.82
N ASP A 119 -1.29 -11.69 3.14
CA ASP A 119 0.14 -11.55 3.44
C ASP A 119 0.37 -10.38 4.41
N ASN A 120 0.29 -10.68 5.70
CA ASN A 120 0.37 -9.67 6.75
C ASN A 120 1.78 -9.48 7.32
N ARG A 121 2.82 -9.97 6.62
CA ARG A 121 4.21 -9.76 7.03
C ARG A 121 4.50 -8.25 7.14
N PRO A 122 5.20 -7.78 8.18
CA PRO A 122 5.45 -6.34 8.39
C PRO A 122 6.09 -5.66 7.17
N SER A 123 6.98 -6.35 6.44
CA SER A 123 7.61 -5.85 5.23
C SER A 123 6.65 -5.61 4.06
N ASN A 124 5.46 -6.21 4.09
CA ASN A 124 4.42 -6.08 3.07
C ASN A 124 3.35 -5.03 3.45
N LEU A 125 3.41 -4.44 4.64
CA LEU A 125 2.40 -3.51 5.14
C LEU A 125 2.91 -2.07 5.13
N ARG A 126 2.03 -1.11 4.83
CA ARG A 126 2.30 0.33 5.00
C ARG A 126 1.10 1.06 5.57
N ILE A 127 1.37 2.08 6.39
CA ILE A 127 0.33 3.00 6.89
C ILE A 127 0.12 4.08 5.86
N VAL A 128 -1.13 4.28 5.45
CA VAL A 128 -1.50 5.26 4.42
C VAL A 128 -2.72 6.05 4.84
N THR A 129 -2.89 7.23 4.25
CA THR A 129 -4.17 7.94 4.34
C THR A 129 -5.23 7.20 3.51
N PRO A 130 -6.53 7.33 3.82
CA PRO A 130 -7.60 6.74 3.01
C PRO A 130 -7.58 7.25 1.56
N ARG A 131 -7.10 8.48 1.38
CA ARG A 131 -6.91 9.12 0.09
C ARG A 131 -5.81 8.44 -0.73
N ASP A 132 -4.65 8.21 -0.13
CA ASP A 132 -3.54 7.49 -0.77
C ASP A 132 -3.92 6.06 -1.08
N ASN A 133 -4.58 5.39 -0.13
CA ASN A 133 -5.11 4.04 -0.31
C ASN A 133 -6.03 3.96 -1.54
N ALA A 134 -6.98 4.91 -1.66
CA ALA A 134 -7.83 5.01 -2.84
C ALA A 134 -7.06 5.36 -4.13
N GLY A 135 -6.01 6.16 -4.03
CA GLY A 135 -5.08 6.47 -5.13
C GLY A 135 -4.34 5.22 -5.63
N ASN A 136 -3.77 4.44 -4.72
CA ASN A 136 -3.04 3.21 -5.02
C ASN A 136 -3.95 2.18 -5.69
N ARG A 137 -5.18 2.01 -5.17
CA ARG A 137 -6.18 1.14 -5.81
C ARG A 137 -6.54 1.56 -7.23
N ARG A 138 -6.58 2.87 -7.51
CA ARG A 138 -6.83 3.40 -8.87
C ARG A 138 -5.62 3.24 -9.78
N LYS A 139 -4.40 3.47 -9.28
CA LYS A 139 -3.17 3.25 -10.04
C LYS A 139 -3.06 1.78 -10.48
N ALA A 140 -3.35 0.83 -9.59
CA ALA A 140 -3.41 -0.60 -9.92
C ALA A 140 -4.44 -0.91 -11.02
N LEU A 141 -5.65 -0.35 -10.92
CA LEU A 141 -6.68 -0.50 -11.98
C LEU A 141 -6.23 0.09 -13.33
N LEU A 142 -5.55 1.23 -13.31
CA LEU A 142 -5.09 1.87 -14.54
C LEU A 142 -3.90 1.14 -15.15
N SER A 143 -2.96 0.61 -14.37
CA SER A 143 -1.89 -0.24 -14.92
C SER A 143 -2.44 -1.49 -15.59
N GLU A 144 -3.55 -2.05 -15.08
CA GLU A 144 -4.24 -3.19 -15.68
C GLU A 144 -5.05 -2.81 -16.94
N LEU A 145 -5.65 -1.61 -16.98
CA LEU A 145 -6.44 -1.12 -18.12
C LEU A 145 -5.57 -0.50 -19.24
N VAL A 146 -4.36 -0.04 -18.92
CA VAL A 146 -3.41 0.62 -19.83
C VAL A 146 -2.45 -0.42 -20.41
N ASP A 147 -2.92 -1.62 -20.71
CA ASP A 147 -2.26 -2.50 -21.68
C ASP A 147 -2.55 -1.96 -23.10
N LEU A 148 -2.06 -0.75 -23.39
CA LEU A 148 -2.26 -0.03 -24.65
C LEU A 148 -1.65 -0.78 -25.84
N ASP A 149 -0.70 -1.67 -25.58
CA ASP A 149 -0.09 -2.53 -26.59
C ASP A 149 -1.08 -3.62 -27.03
N ALA A 150 -1.89 -4.19 -26.12
CA ALA A 150 -2.99 -5.09 -26.46
C ALA A 150 -4.13 -4.39 -27.23
N VAL A 151 -4.39 -3.10 -26.97
CA VAL A 151 -5.40 -2.31 -27.69
C VAL A 151 -4.91 -1.91 -29.09
N LYS A 152 -3.61 -1.62 -29.26
CA LYS A 152 -3.01 -1.31 -30.55
C LYS A 152 -2.93 -2.51 -31.49
N GLU A 153 -2.71 -3.73 -30.97
CA GLU A 153 -2.81 -4.94 -31.79
C GLU A 153 -4.25 -5.18 -32.29
N LYS A 154 -5.26 -4.86 -31.48
CA LYS A 154 -6.67 -5.05 -31.85
C LYS A 154 -7.20 -4.01 -32.86
N GLN A 155 -6.50 -2.91 -33.08
CA GLN A 155 -6.83 -1.89 -34.08
C GLN A 155 -6.04 -2.00 -35.39
N ARG A 156 -5.06 -2.92 -35.47
CA ARG A 156 -4.40 -3.25 -36.74
C ARG A 156 -5.14 -4.42 -37.40
N ASP A 157 -6.07 -4.02 -38.27
CA ASP A 157 -6.70 -4.74 -39.39
C ASP A 157 -7.86 -5.71 -39.11
N PRO A 158 -9.04 -5.44 -39.70
CA PRO A 158 -9.75 -6.39 -40.51
C PRO A 158 -9.37 -6.15 -41.98
N SER A 159 -8.24 -6.69 -42.43
CA SER A 159 -7.98 -6.84 -43.87
C SER A 159 -8.54 -8.19 -44.32
N PRO A 160 -9.27 -8.26 -45.44
CA PRO A 160 -10.07 -9.43 -45.79
C PRO A 160 -9.19 -10.63 -46.17
N ALA A 161 -9.70 -11.80 -45.79
CA ALA A 161 -9.09 -13.11 -45.96
C ALA A 161 -8.51 -13.37 -47.35
N VAL A 162 -7.24 -13.80 -47.39
CA VAL A 162 -6.71 -14.64 -48.46
C VAL A 162 -6.12 -15.89 -47.81
N VAL A 163 -6.75 -17.02 -48.10
CA VAL A 163 -6.40 -18.37 -47.66
C VAL A 163 -5.19 -18.84 -48.46
N VAL A 164 -4.07 -19.15 -47.81
CA VAL A 164 -3.07 -20.09 -48.35
C VAL A 164 -2.48 -20.91 -47.20
N VAL A 165 -2.63 -22.22 -47.33
CA VAL A 165 -2.12 -23.30 -46.47
C VAL A 165 -0.65 -23.57 -46.77
N THR A 166 0.20 -23.76 -45.74
CA THR A 166 1.07 -24.95 -45.52
C THR A 166 2.10 -24.73 -44.38
N ASP A 167 2.17 -25.72 -43.49
CA ASP A 167 3.21 -26.03 -42.47
C ASP A 167 4.61 -26.37 -43.06
N PRO A 168 5.71 -26.61 -42.28
CA PRO A 168 5.84 -26.62 -40.81
C PRO A 168 7.05 -25.83 -40.22
N GLU A 169 7.05 -25.77 -38.89
CA GLU A 169 8.08 -25.32 -37.92
C GLU A 169 9.59 -25.42 -38.28
N PRO A 170 10.45 -24.53 -37.72
CA PRO A 170 11.07 -24.83 -36.41
C PRO A 170 11.23 -23.62 -35.45
N HIS A 171 11.09 -23.88 -34.14
CA HIS A 171 11.60 -23.05 -33.04
C HIS A 171 13.09 -22.67 -33.21
N PRO A 172 13.71 -21.72 -32.46
CA PRO A 172 13.22 -21.00 -31.26
C PRO A 172 13.51 -19.48 -31.27
N LYS A 173 12.90 -18.73 -30.34
CA LYS A 173 13.58 -17.80 -29.41
C LYS A 173 12.57 -17.12 -28.51
N VAL A 174 12.70 -17.43 -27.22
CA VAL A 174 12.16 -16.68 -26.09
C VAL A 174 12.58 -15.21 -26.25
N LEU A 175 11.62 -14.32 -26.50
CA LEU A 175 11.80 -12.89 -26.24
C LEU A 175 11.08 -12.59 -24.93
N THR A 176 11.88 -12.40 -23.89
CA THR A 176 11.49 -11.80 -22.63
C THR A 176 10.91 -10.40 -22.90
N SER A 177 9.60 -10.25 -22.83
CA SER A 177 8.96 -8.95 -22.70
C SER A 177 9.22 -8.45 -21.28
N SER A 178 10.32 -7.72 -21.13
CA SER A 178 10.57 -6.80 -20.03
C SER A 178 9.55 -5.66 -20.09
N GLY A 179 8.33 -5.93 -19.64
CA GLY A 179 7.32 -4.92 -19.35
C GLY A 179 7.69 -4.18 -18.08
N LEU A 180 7.66 -2.85 -18.13
CA LEU A 180 7.95 -1.97 -17.01
C LEU A 180 6.98 -2.23 -15.85
N ASN A 181 7.35 -3.14 -14.95
CA ASN A 181 6.96 -3.02 -13.56
C ASN A 181 7.47 -1.65 -13.11
N SER A 182 6.58 -0.75 -12.72
CA SER A 182 6.94 0.36 -11.85
C SER A 182 7.30 -0.23 -10.49
N GLU A 183 8.42 -0.93 -10.47
CA GLU A 183 8.98 -1.60 -9.33
C GLU A 183 9.19 -0.55 -8.25
N VAL A 184 8.57 -0.76 -7.10
CA VAL A 184 8.75 0.09 -5.94
C VAL A 184 10.21 -0.06 -5.53
N ARG A 185 11.01 0.97 -5.78
CA ARG A 185 12.44 0.99 -5.47
C ARG A 185 12.67 1.93 -4.31
N TYR A 186 13.42 1.47 -3.32
CA TYR A 186 13.82 2.32 -2.21
C TYR A 186 14.90 3.30 -2.67
N THR A 187 14.68 4.58 -2.41
CA THR A 187 15.61 5.67 -2.77
C THR A 187 16.88 5.66 -1.93
N GLY A 188 16.87 4.92 -0.82
CA GLY A 188 17.94 4.91 0.18
C GLY A 188 17.80 6.03 1.22
N GLU A 189 16.86 6.97 1.07
CA GLU A 189 16.53 7.92 2.14
C GLU A 189 15.84 7.17 3.29
N THR A 190 16.39 7.30 4.51
CA THR A 190 15.86 6.68 5.72
C THR A 190 15.66 7.69 6.86
N LYS A 191 14.71 7.43 7.76
CA LYS A 191 14.52 8.20 9.01
C LYS A 191 14.04 7.31 10.18
N PRO A 192 14.62 7.44 11.39
CA PRO A 192 14.24 6.62 12.54
C PRO A 192 12.74 6.73 12.80
N ALA A 193 12.12 5.64 13.22
CA ALA A 193 10.76 5.65 13.74
C ALA A 193 10.85 5.90 15.24
N ASP A 194 10.66 7.16 15.64
CA ASP A 194 10.76 7.61 17.04
C ASP A 194 9.71 6.95 17.98
N HIS A 195 8.73 6.25 17.40
CA HIS A 195 7.68 5.49 18.11
C HIS A 195 7.60 4.02 17.70
N ALA A 196 8.62 3.47 17.03
CA ALA A 196 8.68 2.01 16.94
C ALA A 196 8.91 1.49 18.36
N GLY A 197 8.09 0.54 18.81
CA GLY A 197 8.18 -0.04 20.15
C GLY A 197 9.52 -0.74 20.41
N PRO A 198 9.57 -1.81 21.23
CA PRO A 198 10.84 -2.42 21.65
C PRO A 198 11.72 -2.97 20.51
N TYR A 199 11.21 -3.04 19.28
CA TYR A 199 11.90 -3.57 18.12
C TYR A 199 12.64 -2.52 17.26
N GLY A 200 12.34 -1.22 17.40
CA GLY A 200 12.94 -0.16 16.59
C GLY A 200 12.57 -0.26 15.10
N GLY A 201 12.35 0.86 14.42
CA GLY A 201 11.87 0.86 13.03
C GLY A 201 12.53 1.94 12.21
N MET A 202 12.66 1.71 10.92
CA MET A 202 13.23 2.66 9.98
C MET A 202 12.22 2.95 8.89
N TRP A 203 11.89 4.23 8.69
CA TRP A 203 11.11 4.62 7.53
C TRP A 203 12.05 4.71 6.32
N TYR A 204 11.66 4.13 5.20
CA TYR A 204 12.38 4.17 3.92
C TYR A 204 11.53 4.84 2.86
N LYS A 205 12.11 5.79 2.12
CA LYS A 205 11.41 6.47 1.04
C LYS A 205 11.51 5.70 -0.27
N THR A 206 10.41 5.58 -0.99
CA THR A 206 10.35 4.91 -2.29
C THR A 206 10.44 5.90 -3.46
N ASN A 207 10.68 5.39 -4.67
CA ASN A 207 10.62 6.13 -5.93
C ASN A 207 9.22 6.69 -6.25
N LEU A 208 8.21 6.31 -5.47
CA LEU A 208 6.85 6.84 -5.52
C LEU A 208 6.62 7.94 -4.46
N GLU A 209 7.69 8.45 -3.85
CA GLU A 209 7.69 9.45 -2.76
C GLU A 209 6.92 9.02 -1.48
N SER A 210 6.51 7.76 -1.38
CA SER A 210 5.93 7.17 -0.16
C SER A 210 7.01 6.77 0.84
N TRP A 211 6.73 6.87 2.14
CA TRP A 211 7.59 6.34 3.20
C TRP A 211 7.01 5.03 3.74
N HIS A 212 7.85 4.00 3.80
CA HIS A 212 7.50 2.65 4.25
C HIS A 212 8.23 2.37 5.55
N LEU A 213 7.51 2.00 6.61
CA LEU A 213 8.13 1.57 7.87
C LEU A 213 8.64 0.14 7.69
N LEU A 214 9.96 -0.06 7.73
CA LEU A 214 10.58 -1.37 7.71
C LEU A 214 11.43 -1.55 8.96
N PHE A 215 11.34 -2.73 9.56
CA PHE A 215 12.11 -3.13 10.72
C PHE A 215 13.50 -3.63 10.33
N GLU A 216 13.63 -4.19 9.12
CA GLU A 216 14.91 -4.51 8.49
C GLU A 216 15.06 -3.81 7.13
N PRO A 217 16.26 -3.29 6.78
CA PRO A 217 16.51 -2.76 5.45
C PRO A 217 16.32 -3.85 4.38
N PRO A 218 15.77 -3.51 3.20
CA PRO A 218 15.77 -4.37 2.03
C PRO A 218 17.19 -4.85 1.71
N ALA A 219 17.34 -6.06 1.16
CA ALA A 219 18.65 -6.64 0.82
C ALA A 219 19.49 -5.70 -0.07
N GLU A 220 18.83 -4.94 -0.93
CA GLU A 220 19.43 -3.92 -1.82
C GLU A 220 20.10 -2.76 -1.08
N LEU A 221 19.75 -2.52 0.18
CA LEU A 221 20.25 -1.44 1.03
C LEU A 221 21.18 -1.94 2.16
N ARG A 222 21.37 -3.26 2.31
CA ARG A 222 22.34 -3.85 3.25
C ARG A 222 23.74 -3.76 2.63
N ARG A 223 24.53 -2.76 3.02
CA ARG A 223 25.94 -2.62 2.60
C ARG A 223 26.87 -3.55 3.37
#